data_AF-A0A352UX40-F1
#
_entry.id   AF-A0A352UX40-F1
#
_cell.length_a   1.000
_cell.length_b   1.000
_cell.length_c   1.000
_cell.angle_alpha   90.00
_cell.angle_beta   90.00
_cell.angle_gamma   90.00
#
_symmetry.space_group_name_H-M   'P 1'
#
loop_
_entity.id
_entity.type
_entity.pdbx_description
1 polymer ?
#
loop_
_entity_poly.entity_id
_entity_poly.type
_entity_poly.pdbx_seq_one_letter_code
_entity_poly.pdbx_strand_id
1 'polypeptide(L)'
;SGPTPLDGAAIEMLVNAIAATAEEDGQANLARVGAHLAKQAPDFDARNYGFPRLTNLVEASGIAEVKRVGDNPTIVRVRLRTDKIPGFGNKAMPSCSDHPK
;
A
#
# COMPACT_ATOMS: atom_id res chain seq x y z
N SER A 1 -24.92 1.87 -9.04
CA SER A 1 -23.96 1.34 -8.07
C SER A 1 -22.90 2.41 -7.85
N GLY A 2 -22.99 3.14 -6.72
CA GLY A 2 -22.01 4.17 -6.37
C GLY A 2 -20.65 3.54 -6.07
N PRO A 3 -19.56 4.33 -6.06
CA PRO A 3 -18.24 3.82 -5.73
C PRO A 3 -18.32 3.19 -4.35
N THR A 4 -17.89 1.93 -4.22
CA THR A 4 -17.62 1.35 -2.91
C THR A 4 -16.56 2.25 -2.28
N PRO A 5 -16.87 3.02 -1.23
CA PRO A 5 -15.82 3.70 -0.49
C PRO A 5 -14.89 2.57 -0.05
N LEU A 6 -13.60 2.65 -0.40
CA LEU A 6 -12.60 1.69 0.07
C LEU A 6 -12.87 1.39 1.54
N ASP A 7 -13.35 0.19 1.85
CA ASP A 7 -13.78 -0.13 3.20
C ASP A 7 -12.57 -0.05 4.13
N GLY A 8 -12.80 0.30 5.40
CA GLY A 8 -11.71 0.51 6.37
C GLY A 8 -10.71 -0.65 6.42
N ALA A 9 -11.19 -1.89 6.30
CA ALA A 9 -10.34 -3.07 6.23
C ALA A 9 -9.38 -3.04 5.03
N ALA A 10 -9.85 -2.64 3.84
CA ALA A 10 -9.01 -2.55 2.65
C ALA A 10 -7.90 -1.50 2.84
N ILE A 11 -8.26 -0.38 3.47
CA ILE A 11 -7.30 0.67 3.82
C ILE A 11 -6.26 0.15 4.80
N GLU A 12 -6.67 -0.49 5.90
CA GLU A 12 -5.76 -1.05 6.90
C GLU A 12 -4.79 -2.08 6.30
N MET A 13 -5.28 -2.94 5.41
CA MET A 13 -4.44 -3.93 4.72
C MET A 13 -3.41 -3.29 3.81
N LEU A 14 -3.79 -2.25 3.04
CA LEU A 14 -2.85 -1.49 2.24
C LEU A 14 -1.79 -0.80 3.10
N VAL A 15 -2.21 -0.17 4.19
CA VAL A 15 -1.31 0.49 5.14
C VAL A 15 -0.30 -0.51 5.71
N ASN A 16 -0.77 -1.66 6.19
CA ASN A 16 0.08 -2.70 6.75
C ASN A 16 1.05 -3.28 5.70
N ALA A 17 0.58 -3.55 4.48
CA ALA A 17 1.42 -4.07 3.42
C ALA A 17 2.49 -3.07 2.98
N ILE A 18 2.16 -1.77 2.86
CA ILE A 18 3.13 -0.73 2.53
C ILE A 18 4.15 -0.59 3.67
N ALA A 19 3.71 -0.56 4.93
CA ALA A 19 4.61 -0.47 6.07
C ALA A 19 5.55 -1.68 6.17
N ALA A 20 5.02 -2.89 5.99
CA ALA A 20 5.80 -4.14 6.07
C ALA A 20 6.78 -4.33 4.89
N THR A 21 6.60 -3.61 3.79
CA THR A 21 7.47 -3.68 2.61
C THR A 21 8.25 -2.39 2.35
N ALA A 22 8.13 -1.42 3.26
CA ALA A 22 8.91 -0.19 3.24
C ALA A 22 10.39 -0.52 3.46
N GLU A 23 11.24 0.24 2.76
CA GLU A 23 12.70 0.16 2.88
C GLU A 23 13.19 1.24 3.87
N GLU A 24 14.51 1.41 4.01
CA GLU A 24 15.09 2.37 4.97
C GLU A 24 14.66 3.83 4.75
N ASP A 25 14.36 4.22 3.50
CA ASP A 25 13.85 5.55 3.17
C ASP A 25 12.33 5.72 3.46
N GLY A 26 11.67 4.68 3.98
CA GLY A 26 10.23 4.66 4.23
C GLY A 26 9.38 4.54 2.96
N GLN A 27 10.00 4.29 1.81
CA GLN A 27 9.32 3.98 0.55
C GLN A 27 9.27 2.46 0.33
N ALA A 28 8.16 1.96 -0.19
CA ALA A 28 7.99 0.57 -0.60
C ALA A 28 7.90 0.47 -2.12
N ASN A 29 8.45 -0.61 -2.69
CA ASN A 29 8.19 -0.96 -4.09
C ASN A 29 6.78 -1.56 -4.21
N LEU A 30 5.92 -0.96 -5.05
CA LEU A 30 4.53 -1.40 -5.22
C LEU A 30 4.42 -2.86 -5.67
N ALA A 31 5.39 -3.37 -6.43
CA ALA A 31 5.40 -4.79 -6.80
C ALA A 31 5.60 -5.70 -5.57
N ARG A 32 6.42 -5.26 -4.59
CA ARG A 32 6.59 -5.98 -3.32
C ARG A 32 5.33 -5.87 -2.46
N VAL A 33 4.69 -4.69 -2.41
CA VAL A 33 3.40 -4.49 -1.74
C VAL A 33 2.35 -5.46 -2.28
N GLY A 34 2.20 -5.54 -3.60
CA GLY A 34 1.24 -6.45 -4.24
C GLY A 34 1.54 -7.93 -3.95
N ALA A 35 2.81 -8.33 -4.00
CA ALA A 35 3.21 -9.69 -3.65
C ALA A 35 2.96 -10.02 -2.18
N HIS A 36 3.13 -9.05 -1.28
CA HIS A 36 2.83 -9.21 0.15
C HIS A 36 1.33 -9.32 0.40
N LEU A 37 0.52 -8.48 -0.25
CA LEU A 37 -0.94 -8.54 -0.20
C LEU A 37 -1.46 -9.89 -0.69
N ALA A 38 -0.98 -10.39 -1.84
CA ALA A 38 -1.38 -11.69 -2.35
C ALA A 38 -1.09 -12.86 -1.39
N LYS A 39 -0.07 -12.73 -0.52
CA LYS A 39 0.26 -13.73 0.51
C LYS A 39 -0.61 -13.61 1.76
N GLN A 40 -0.80 -12.39 2.25
CA GLN A 40 -1.56 -12.14 3.49
C GLN A 40 -3.07 -12.16 3.26
N ALA A 41 -3.49 -11.84 2.04
CA ALA A 41 -4.88 -11.60 1.66
C ALA A 41 -5.10 -11.96 0.18
N PRO A 42 -5.20 -13.26 -0.15
CA PRO A 42 -5.40 -13.71 -1.53
C PRO A 42 -6.69 -13.16 -2.16
N ASP A 43 -7.70 -12.83 -1.36
CA ASP A 43 -8.96 -12.22 -1.80
C ASP A 43 -8.86 -10.71 -2.08
N PHE A 44 -7.73 -10.07 -1.72
CA PHE A 44 -7.52 -8.65 -1.95
C PHE A 44 -7.18 -8.40 -3.43
N ASP A 45 -8.16 -7.93 -4.19
CA ASP A 45 -8.00 -7.57 -5.60
C ASP A 45 -8.50 -6.16 -5.88
N ALA A 46 -7.68 -5.33 -6.52
CA ALA A 46 -8.01 -3.94 -6.84
C ALA A 46 -9.29 -3.80 -7.71
N ARG A 47 -9.61 -4.82 -8.51
CA ARG A 47 -10.78 -4.84 -9.41
C ARG A 47 -12.08 -4.95 -8.63
N ASN A 48 -12.05 -5.58 -7.45
CA ASN A 48 -13.22 -5.65 -6.55
C ASN A 48 -13.63 -4.26 -6.05
N TYR A 49 -12.70 -3.31 -6.05
CA TYR A 49 -12.91 -1.92 -5.68
C TYR A 49 -13.10 -0.99 -6.89
N GLY A 50 -13.22 -1.54 -8.10
CA GLY A 50 -13.41 -0.77 -9.33
C GLY A 50 -12.13 -0.19 -9.94
N PHE A 51 -10.95 -0.63 -9.50
CA PHE A 51 -9.67 -0.16 -10.03
C PHE A 51 -8.98 -1.23 -10.89
N PRO A 52 -8.46 -0.86 -12.08
CA PRO A 52 -7.82 -1.83 -12.97
C PRO A 52 -6.44 -2.30 -12.48
N ARG A 53 -5.82 -1.54 -11.57
CA ARG A 53 -4.47 -1.79 -11.06
C ARG A 53 -4.37 -1.36 -9.60
N LEU A 54 -3.49 -2.03 -8.86
CA LEU A 54 -3.15 -1.67 -7.47
C LEU A 54 -2.64 -0.23 -7.36
N THR A 55 -1.89 0.27 -8.35
CA THR A 55 -1.41 1.66 -8.35
C THR A 55 -2.57 2.66 -8.28
N ASN A 56 -3.59 2.47 -9.12
CA ASN A 56 -4.75 3.35 -9.16
C ASN A 56 -5.54 3.30 -7.85
N LEU A 57 -5.65 2.12 -7.24
CA LEU A 57 -6.29 1.93 -5.94
C LEU A 57 -5.55 2.71 -4.84
N VAL A 58 -4.21 2.63 -4.81
CA VAL A 58 -3.38 3.36 -3.83
C VAL A 58 -3.39 4.87 -4.07
N GLU A 59 -3.39 5.31 -5.33
CA GLU A 59 -3.52 6.73 -5.67
C GLU A 59 -4.89 7.28 -5.24
N ALA A 60 -5.97 6.54 -5.51
CA ALA A 60 -7.34 6.93 -5.17
C ALA A 60 -7.66 6.86 -3.68
N SER A 61 -7.04 5.93 -2.93
CA SER A 61 -7.21 5.83 -1.48
C SER A 61 -6.66 7.04 -0.74
N GLY A 62 -5.68 7.73 -1.33
CA GLY A 62 -5.08 8.92 -0.77
C GLY A 62 -4.20 8.66 0.47
N ILE A 63 -3.97 7.41 0.86
CA ILE A 63 -3.19 7.07 2.07
C ILE A 63 -1.68 7.07 1.83
N ALA A 64 -1.25 7.08 0.57
CA ALA A 64 0.15 7.03 0.20
C ALA A 64 0.46 7.97 -0.96
N GLU A 65 1.69 8.50 -0.98
CA GLU A 65 2.27 9.17 -2.12
C GLU A 65 2.80 8.11 -3.10
N VAL A 66 2.51 8.28 -4.39
CA VAL A 66 2.96 7.37 -5.45
C VAL A 66 3.99 8.07 -6.32
N LYS A 67 5.17 7.48 -6.45
CA LYS A 67 6.28 7.96 -7.28
C LYS A 67 6.63 6.92 -8.33
N ARG A 68 6.82 7.36 -9.57
CA ARG A 68 7.27 6.51 -10.69
C ARG A 68 8.74 6.86 -10.94
N VAL A 69 9.62 5.87 -10.85
CA VAL A 69 11.08 6.03 -10.94
C VAL A 69 11.62 5.16 -12.07
N GLY A 70 12.45 5.74 -12.92
CA GLY A 70 13.12 5.06 -14.04
C GLY A 70 12.36 5.11 -15.35
N ASP A 71 13.12 5.15 -16.45
CA ASP A 71 12.59 5.21 -17.82
C ASP A 71 12.14 3.84 -18.34
N ASN A 72 12.91 2.77 -18.11
CA ASN A 72 12.56 1.39 -18.49
C ASN A 72 13.39 0.33 -17.71
N PRO A 73 12.80 -0.52 -16.85
CA PRO A 73 11.39 -0.54 -16.45
C PRO A 73 11.08 0.57 -15.43
N THR A 74 9.92 1.20 -15.57
CA THR A 74 9.40 2.14 -14.57
C THR A 74 9.01 1.37 -13.29
N ILE A 75 9.65 1.72 -12.18
CA ILE A 75 9.37 1.18 -10.86
C ILE A 75 8.41 2.14 -10.15
N VAL A 76 7.30 1.61 -9.63
CA VAL A 76 6.37 2.39 -8.80
C VAL A 76 6.76 2.23 -7.34
N ARG A 77 7.07 3.35 -6.70
CA ARG A 77 7.33 3.45 -5.26
C ARG A 77 6.18 4.15 -4.56
N VAL A 78 5.87 3.69 -3.35
CA VAL A 78 4.79 4.25 -2.52
C VAL A 78 5.29 4.57 -1.12
N ARG A 79 4.83 5.68 -0.55
CA ARG A 79 5.18 6.11 0.81
C ARG A 79 3.92 6.51 1.56
N LEU A 80 3.70 5.99 2.76
CA LEU A 80 2.52 6.35 3.55
C LEU A 80 2.49 7.84 3.91
N ARG A 81 1.30 8.45 3.77
CA ARG A 81 0.99 9.80 4.22
C ARG A 81 0.47 9.73 5.66
N THR A 82 1.39 9.83 6.61
CA THR A 82 1.05 9.78 8.05
C THR A 82 0.16 10.95 8.50
N ASP A 83 0.13 12.05 7.73
CA ASP A 83 -0.78 13.19 7.94
C ASP A 83 -2.24 12.88 7.55
N LYS A 84 -2.47 11.87 6.72
CA LYS A 84 -3.80 11.50 6.21
C LYS A 84 -4.42 10.29 6.90
N ILE A 85 -3.68 9.59 7.76
CA ILE A 85 -4.16 8.38 8.44
C ILE A 85 -4.28 8.66 9.95
N PRO A 86 -5.45 9.10 10.44
CA PRO A 86 -5.66 9.31 11.86
C PRO A 86 -5.48 7.99 12.63
N GLY A 87 -4.59 7.97 13.62
CA GLY A 87 -4.28 6.79 14.45
C GLY A 87 -3.07 5.95 14.01
N PHE A 88 -2.44 6.25 12.86
CA PHE A 88 -1.21 5.57 12.43
C PHE A 88 0.07 6.21 13.01
N GLY A 89 0.07 7.52 13.29
CA GLY A 89 1.25 8.25 13.78
C GLY A 89 1.79 7.80 15.15
N ASN A 90 1.01 7.01 15.89
CA ASN A 90 1.31 6.45 17.20
C ASN A 90 1.62 4.94 17.17
N LYS A 91 1.51 4.28 16.01
CA LYS A 91 2.06 2.93 15.79
C LYS A 91 3.47 3.12 15.25
N ALA A 92 4.49 2.74 16.02
CA ALA A 92 5.84 2.63 15.49
C ALA A 92 5.77 1.80 14.20
N MET A 93 6.28 2.35 13.09
CA MET A 93 6.44 1.61 11.85
C MET A 93 7.16 0.31 12.23
N PRO A 94 6.60 -0.87 11.93
CA PRO A 94 7.31 -2.11 12.23
C PRO A 94 8.65 -2.01 11.51
N SER A 95 9.72 -1.90 12.30
CA SER A 95 11.07 -1.91 11.75
C SER A 95 11.19 -3.15 10.89
N CYS A 96 11.78 -3.02 9.70
CA CYS A 96 11.83 -4.01 8.62
C CYS A 96 12.34 -5.41 9.04
N SER A 97 12.76 -5.58 10.29
CA SER A 97 13.32 -6.78 10.91
C SER A 97 12.30 -7.77 11.48
N ASP A 98 11.01 -7.43 11.59
CA ASP A 98 9.99 -8.33 12.19
C ASP A 98 9.06 -8.96 11.14
N HIS A 99 9.65 -9.69 10.18
CA HIS A 99 8.88 -10.61 9.33
C HIS A 99 9.27 -12.04 9.72
N PRO A 100 8.44 -12.78 10.47
CA PRO A 100 8.71 -14.19 10.70
C PRO A 100 8.67 -14.94 9.36
N LYS A 101 9.72 -15.73 9.13
CA LYS A 101 9.93 -16.59 7.95
C LYS A 101 8.80 -17.59 7.73
#